data_AF-A0A6G0QVX4-F1
#
_entry.id   AF-A0A6G0QVX4-F1
#
_cell.length_a   1.000
_cell.length_b   1.000
_cell.length_c   1.000
_cell.angle_alpha   90.00
_cell.angle_beta   90.00
_cell.angle_gamma   90.00
#
_symmetry.space_group_name_H-M   'P 1'
#
loop_
_entity.id
_entity.type
_entity.pdbx_description
1 polymer ?
#
loop_
_entity_poly.entity_id
_entity_poly.type
_entity_poly.pdbx_seq_one_letter_code
_entity_poly.pdbx_strand_id
1 'polypeptide(L)'
;MDEVPEGIVEDGEGVEDGPLEEADLPASSFTERVTIGRGDTALTGVTSPLLEIVAKRVVNRAVEYLALTANYESHWVPRAEVMPEYGDLVKNFEQAERKKRCLPELRRSSRLEEANAEVEDEDLLMT
;
A
#
# COMPACT_ATOMS: atom_id res chain seq x y z
N MET A 1 20.70 -30.34 25.66
CA MET A 1 20.46 -29.30 26.67
C MET A 1 20.71 -28.00 25.94
N ASP A 2 19.66 -27.43 25.35
CA ASP A 2 19.74 -26.13 24.68
C ASP A 2 19.82 -25.05 25.74
N GLU A 3 20.95 -24.37 25.77
CA GLU A 3 21.28 -23.30 26.71
C GLU A 3 20.64 -22.01 26.20
N VAL A 4 19.58 -21.57 26.89
CA VAL A 4 18.92 -20.29 26.64
C VAL A 4 19.84 -19.18 27.19
N PRO A 5 20.17 -18.14 26.41
CA PRO A 5 21.11 -17.12 26.87
C PRO A 5 20.52 -16.32 28.05
N GLU A 6 21.29 -16.25 29.14
CA GLU A 6 21.04 -15.36 30.28
C GLU A 6 21.11 -13.90 29.83
N GLY A 7 19.99 -13.20 29.85
CA GLY A 7 19.94 -11.79 29.45
C GLY A 7 18.54 -11.23 29.18
N ILE A 8 17.52 -12.08 29.07
CA ILE A 8 16.12 -11.65 29.08
C ILE A 8 15.70 -11.53 30.55
N VAL A 9 15.94 -10.36 31.14
CA VAL A 9 15.08 -9.92 32.24
C VAL A 9 13.71 -9.74 31.62
N GLU A 10 12.83 -10.73 31.81
CA GLU A 10 11.41 -10.47 31.81
C GLU A 10 11.18 -9.50 32.97
N ASP A 11 11.26 -8.20 32.69
CA ASP A 11 10.60 -7.21 33.53
C ASP A 11 9.14 -7.65 33.57
N GLY A 12 8.78 -8.31 34.67
CA GLY A 12 7.47 -8.88 34.93
C GLY A 12 6.42 -7.80 35.18
N GLU A 13 6.35 -6.82 34.28
CA GLU A 13 5.14 -6.04 34.07
C GLU A 13 4.30 -6.87 33.12
N GLY A 14 3.27 -7.52 33.68
CA GLY A 14 2.47 -8.52 32.97
C GLY A 14 2.09 -8.02 31.59
N VAL A 15 2.44 -8.79 30.57
CA VAL A 15 1.77 -8.70 29.28
C VAL A 15 0.32 -9.04 29.59
N GLU A 16 -0.51 -8.02 29.81
CA GLU A 16 -1.95 -8.21 29.80
C GLU A 16 -2.26 -8.77 28.42
N ASP A 17 -2.62 -10.06 28.38
CA ASP A 17 -3.19 -10.73 27.21
C ASP A 17 -4.65 -10.23 27.03
N GLY A 18 -4.79 -8.91 27.06
CA GLY A 18 -6.01 -8.15 26.90
C GLY A 18 -6.07 -7.57 25.49
N PRO A 19 -7.25 -7.12 25.04
CA PRO A 19 -7.38 -6.39 23.78
C PRO A 19 -6.47 -5.16 23.80
N LEU A 20 -5.71 -4.93 22.73
CA LEU A 20 -4.88 -3.73 22.58
C LEU A 20 -5.74 -2.47 22.79
N GLU A 21 -5.27 -1.61 23.69
CA GLU A 21 -5.83 -0.28 23.90
C GLU A 21 -5.18 0.74 22.96
N GLU A 22 -5.79 1.91 22.85
CA GLU A 22 -5.28 3.00 22.00
C GLU A 22 -3.86 3.43 22.41
N ALA A 23 -3.57 3.43 23.71
CA ALA A 23 -2.27 3.81 24.26
C ALA A 23 -1.13 2.83 23.88
N ASP A 24 -1.48 1.62 23.44
CA ASP A 24 -0.52 0.59 23.01
C ASP A 24 -0.05 0.80 21.57
N LEU A 25 -0.71 1.67 20.81
CA LEU A 25 -0.37 1.95 19.42
C LEU A 25 0.62 3.12 19.34
N PRO A 26 1.64 3.05 18.46
CA PRO A 26 2.54 4.16 18.25
C PRO A 26 1.78 5.36 17.68
N ALA A 27 2.18 6.59 18.05
CA ALA A 27 1.52 7.81 17.62
C ALA A 27 1.41 7.95 16.08
N SER A 28 2.31 7.30 15.34
CA SER A 28 2.31 7.25 13.87
C SER A 28 1.17 6.40 13.27
N SER A 29 0.49 5.56 14.06
CA SER A 29 -0.64 4.74 13.61
C SER A 29 -1.95 5.53 13.54
N PHE A 30 -1.98 6.76 14.08
CA PHE A 30 -3.17 7.60 14.09
C PHE A 30 -3.22 8.52 12.87
N THR A 31 -4.39 8.56 12.23
CA THR A 31 -4.73 9.58 11.23
C THR A 31 -5.82 10.47 11.81
N GLU A 32 -5.58 11.78 11.84
CA GLU A 32 -6.55 12.74 12.39
C GLU A 32 -7.21 13.53 11.25
N ARG A 33 -8.54 13.70 11.35
CA ARG A 33 -9.31 14.54 10.43
C ARG A 33 -9.50 15.93 11.05
N VAL A 34 -8.75 16.90 10.54
CA VAL A 34 -8.78 18.29 11.00
C VAL A 34 -9.72 19.11 10.12
N THR A 35 -10.56 19.96 10.72
CA THR A 35 -11.41 20.91 9.98
C THR A 35 -10.81 22.32 10.09
N ILE A 36 -10.50 22.95 8.97
CA ILE A 36 -9.85 24.26 8.85
C ILE A 36 -10.86 25.27 8.28
N GLY A 37 -10.94 26.45 8.89
CA GLY A 37 -11.69 27.58 8.34
C GLY A 37 -13.19 27.31 8.16
N ARG A 38 -13.72 27.57 6.95
CA ARG A 38 -15.16 27.49 6.60
C ARG A 38 -15.67 26.06 6.34
N GLY A 39 -15.00 25.04 6.87
CA GLY A 39 -15.37 23.64 6.69
C GLY A 39 -14.46 22.85 5.76
N ASP A 40 -13.31 23.42 5.37
CA ASP A 40 -12.29 22.66 4.64
C ASP A 40 -11.77 21.55 5.56
N THR A 41 -11.58 20.34 5.03
CA THR A 41 -11.11 19.19 5.83
C THR A 41 -9.73 18.78 5.35
N ALA A 42 -8.78 18.63 6.26
CA ALA A 42 -7.45 18.07 6.02
C ALA A 42 -7.25 16.79 6.85
N LEU A 43 -6.41 15.88 6.36
CA LEU A 43 -6.00 14.68 7.09
C LEU A 43 -4.54 14.84 7.49
N THR A 44 -4.25 14.68 8.78
CA THR A 44 -2.89 14.76 9.34
C THR A 44 -2.46 13.38 9.82
N GLY A 45 -1.14 13.14 9.92
CA GLY A 45 -0.60 11.82 10.28
C GLY A 45 -0.52 10.83 9.11
N VAL A 46 -0.83 11.27 7.89
CA VAL A 46 -0.75 10.44 6.68
C VAL A 46 0.34 10.93 5.75
N THR A 47 1.24 10.03 5.37
CA THR A 47 2.38 10.35 4.50
C THR A 47 2.00 10.39 3.02
N SER A 48 0.95 9.68 2.58
CA SER A 48 0.15 9.90 1.35
C SER A 48 -0.85 8.76 1.11
N PRO A 49 -2.10 8.77 1.61
CA PRO A 49 -3.02 7.67 1.39
C PRO A 49 -3.74 7.90 0.05
N LEU A 50 -3.30 7.18 -0.98
CA LEU A 50 -4.00 7.15 -2.27
C LEU A 50 -5.40 6.54 -2.07
N LEU A 51 -6.42 7.25 -2.53
CA LEU A 51 -7.81 6.80 -2.50
C LEU A 51 -8.17 5.94 -3.71
N GLU A 52 -7.75 6.37 -4.90
CA GLU A 52 -8.17 5.73 -6.16
C GLU A 52 -7.15 5.98 -7.29
N ILE A 53 -7.05 5.04 -8.22
CA ILE A 53 -6.39 5.24 -9.50
C ILE A 53 -7.43 5.63 -10.55
N VAL A 54 -7.30 6.84 -11.09
CA VAL A 54 -8.30 7.44 -11.99
C VAL A 54 -7.92 7.27 -13.46
N ALA A 55 -6.62 7.26 -13.75
CA ALA A 55 -6.13 7.11 -15.12
C ALA A 55 -4.76 6.43 -15.17
N LYS A 56 -4.37 6.00 -16.38
CA LYS A 56 -3.07 5.41 -16.67
C LYS A 56 -2.50 6.04 -17.94
N ARG A 57 -1.20 6.32 -17.95
CA ARG A 57 -0.46 6.73 -19.15
C ARG A 57 0.85 5.96 -19.28
N VAL A 58 1.43 6.01 -20.48
CA VAL A 58 2.75 5.46 -20.76
C VAL A 58 3.63 6.57 -21.32
N VAL A 59 4.69 6.92 -20.60
CA VAL A 59 5.65 7.97 -20.97
C VAL A 59 7.03 7.32 -21.02
N ASN A 60 7.77 7.48 -22.11
CA ASN A 60 9.10 6.88 -22.28
C ASN A 60 9.15 5.36 -21.98
N ARG A 61 8.09 4.62 -22.34
CA ARG A 61 7.88 3.20 -22.02
C ARG A 61 7.67 2.88 -20.53
N ALA A 62 7.72 3.87 -19.64
CA ALA A 62 7.35 3.75 -18.23
C ALA A 62 5.85 3.98 -18.04
N VAL A 63 5.25 3.23 -17.11
CA VAL A 63 3.84 3.37 -16.74
C VAL A 63 3.70 4.34 -15.58
N GLU A 64 2.78 5.29 -15.72
CA GLU A 64 2.38 6.19 -14.65
C GLU A 64 0.86 6.11 -14.46
N TYR A 65 0.44 6.19 -13.20
CA TYR A 65 -0.95 6.19 -12.79
C TYR A 65 -1.31 7.56 -12.24
N LEU A 66 -2.49 8.08 -12.61
CA LEU A 66 -3.05 9.27 -12.00
C LEU A 66 -3.76 8.84 -10.72
N ALA A 67 -3.17 9.17 -9.58
CA ALA A 67 -3.70 8.79 -8.27
C ALA A 67 -4.45 9.97 -7.65
N LEU A 68 -5.63 9.70 -7.11
CA LEU A 68 -6.41 10.61 -6.27
C LEU A 68 -5.96 10.42 -4.82
N THR A 69 -5.52 11.50 -4.17
CA THR A 69 -5.11 11.49 -2.75
C THR A 69 -6.26 11.81 -1.82
N ALA A 70 -6.06 11.55 -0.53
CA ALA A 70 -7.07 11.83 0.50
C ALA A 70 -7.36 13.33 0.73
N ASN A 71 -6.51 14.22 0.22
CA ASN A 71 -6.79 15.66 0.13
C ASN A 71 -7.58 16.04 -1.15
N TYR A 72 -8.07 15.06 -1.91
CA TYR A 72 -8.80 15.20 -3.18
C TYR A 72 -8.00 15.84 -4.32
N GLU A 73 -6.68 15.90 -4.21
CA GLU A 73 -5.81 16.28 -5.33
C GLU A 73 -5.47 15.06 -6.18
N SER A 74 -5.06 15.30 -7.43
CA SER A 74 -4.63 14.22 -8.33
C SER A 74 -3.26 14.50 -8.91
N HIS A 75 -2.40 13.48 -8.90
CA HIS A 75 -1.03 13.61 -9.42
C HIS A 75 -0.59 12.32 -10.12
N TRP A 76 0.32 12.47 -11.08
CA TRP A 76 0.88 11.34 -11.82
C TRP A 76 2.00 10.71 -10.99
N VAL A 77 1.85 9.42 -10.70
CA VAL A 77 2.76 8.63 -9.87
C VAL A 77 3.36 7.51 -10.73
N PRO A 78 4.69 7.31 -10.72
CA PRO A 78 5.31 6.18 -11.40
C PRO A 78 4.85 4.87 -10.76
N ARG A 79 4.73 3.81 -11.57
CA ARG A 79 4.33 2.48 -11.09
C ARG A 79 5.14 2.00 -9.88
N ALA A 80 6.45 2.29 -9.86
CA ALA A 80 7.36 1.88 -8.79
C ALA A 80 7.04 2.51 -7.42
N GLU A 81 6.34 3.64 -7.38
CA GLU A 81 5.95 4.33 -6.13
C GLU A 81 4.53 3.95 -5.69
N VAL A 82 3.71 3.43 -6.61
CA VAL A 82 2.37 2.88 -6.31
C VAL A 82 2.46 1.44 -5.81
N MET A 83 3.54 0.74 -6.14
CA MET A 83 3.75 -0.68 -5.81
C MET A 83 4.79 -0.82 -4.69
N PRO A 84 4.61 -1.78 -3.77
CA PRO A 84 3.51 -2.75 -3.69
C PRO A 84 2.24 -2.27 -2.98
N GLU A 85 2.32 -1.19 -2.20
CA GLU A 85 1.34 -0.81 -1.17
C GLU A 85 -0.07 -0.57 -1.73
N TYR A 86 -0.17 0.00 -2.93
CA TYR A 86 -1.44 0.30 -3.59
C TYR A 86 -1.74 -0.64 -4.76
N GLY A 87 -1.14 -1.83 -4.76
CA GLY A 87 -1.30 -2.83 -5.82
C GLY A 87 -2.76 -3.20 -6.11
N ASP A 88 -3.60 -3.26 -5.08
CA ASP A 88 -5.03 -3.55 -5.23
C ASP A 88 -5.79 -2.46 -5.97
N LEU A 89 -5.45 -1.18 -5.74
CA LEU A 89 -6.07 -0.06 -6.46
C LEU A 89 -5.73 -0.13 -7.97
N VAL A 90 -4.48 -0.43 -8.29
CA VAL A 90 -4.05 -0.62 -9.69
C VAL A 90 -4.76 -1.83 -10.32
N LYS A 91 -4.85 -2.95 -9.60
CA LYS A 91 -5.52 -4.15 -10.09
C LYS A 91 -7.01 -3.89 -10.38
N ASN A 92 -7.69 -3.22 -9.47
CA ASN A 92 -9.10 -2.84 -9.62
C ASN A 92 -9.30 -1.93 -10.83
N PHE A 93 -8.46 -0.91 -10.98
CA PHE A 93 -8.48 -0.01 -12.14
C PHE A 93 -8.26 -0.77 -13.46
N GLU A 94 -7.24 -1.61 -13.54
CA GLU A 94 -6.93 -2.35 -14.78
C GLU A 94 -8.02 -3.36 -15.14
N GLN A 95 -8.61 -4.03 -14.14
CA GLN A 95 -9.73 -4.94 -14.36
C GLN A 95 -10.98 -4.18 -14.84
N ALA A 96 -11.27 -3.00 -14.29
CA ALA A 96 -12.35 -2.14 -14.75
C ALA A 96 -12.12 -1.69 -16.20
N GLU A 97 -10.92 -1.26 -16.56
CA GLU A 97 -10.55 -0.90 -17.94
C GLU A 97 -10.69 -2.07 -18.91
N ARG A 98 -10.31 -3.28 -18.50
CA ARG A 98 -10.51 -4.49 -19.30
C ARG A 98 -11.98 -4.82 -19.51
N LYS A 99 -12.79 -4.72 -18.45
CA LYS A 99 -14.24 -4.95 -18.52
C LYS A 99 -14.91 -3.99 -19.49
N LYS A 100 -14.53 -2.70 -19.49
CA LYS A 100 -15.01 -1.71 -20.46
C LYS A 100 -14.67 -2.09 -21.91
N ARG A 101 -13.54 -2.78 -22.11
CA ARG A 101 -13.08 -3.27 -23.42
C ARG A 101 -13.56 -4.71 -23.73
N CYS A 102 -14.45 -5.27 -22.92
CA CYS A 102 -14.91 -6.66 -23.03
C CYS A 102 -13.77 -7.69 -23.01
N LEU A 103 -12.65 -7.36 -22.38
CA LEU A 103 -11.51 -8.26 -22.23
C LEU A 103 -11.71 -9.18 -21.02
N PRO A 104 -11.23 -10.43 -21.07
CA PRO A 104 -11.20 -11.30 -19.91
C PRO A 104 -10.44 -10.66 -18.74
N GLU A 105 -10.89 -10.98 -17.52
CA GLU A 105 -10.20 -10.60 -16.29
C GLU A 105 -8.76 -11.12 -16.30
N LEU A 106 -7.88 -10.37 -15.62
CA LEU A 106 -6.48 -10.77 -15.47
C LEU A 106 -6.44 -11.99 -14.55
N ARG A 107 -6.49 -13.20 -15.12
CA ARG A 107 -6.41 -14.44 -14.35
C ARG A 107 -4.96 -14.67 -13.94
N ARG A 108 -4.70 -14.81 -12.64
CA ARG A 108 -3.56 -15.58 -12.16
C ARG A 108 -3.85 -17.03 -12.50
N SER A 109 -3.30 -17.53 -13.59
CA SER A 109 -3.46 -18.94 -13.95
C SER A 109 -2.57 -19.78 -13.03
N SER A 110 -3.17 -20.77 -12.35
CA SER A 110 -2.44 -21.79 -11.58
C SER A 110 -1.45 -22.58 -12.44
N ARG A 111 -1.68 -22.65 -13.75
CA ARG A 111 -0.76 -23.27 -14.72
C ARG A 111 0.49 -22.44 -15.05
N LEU A 112 0.53 -21.17 -14.64
CA LEU A 112 1.68 -20.26 -14.82
C LEU A 112 2.17 -19.74 -13.47
N GLU A 113 1.93 -20.49 -12.38
CA GLU A 113 2.34 -20.11 -11.03
C GLU A 113 3.86 -19.90 -10.93
N GLU A 114 4.64 -20.72 -11.62
CA GLU A 114 6.11 -20.58 -11.77
C GLU A 114 6.53 -19.32 -12.53
N ALA A 115 5.78 -18.91 -13.57
CA ALA A 115 6.05 -17.67 -14.31
C ALA A 115 5.49 -16.41 -13.62
N ASN A 116 4.60 -16.57 -12.64
CA ASN A 116 4.12 -15.48 -11.79
C ASN A 116 5.06 -15.20 -10.62
N ALA A 117 5.99 -16.12 -10.30
CA ALA A 117 6.97 -15.97 -9.23
C ALA A 117 8.15 -15.04 -9.61
N GLU A 118 8.33 -14.73 -10.90
CA GLU A 118 9.47 -13.96 -11.43
C GLU A 118 9.21 -12.43 -11.53
N VAL A 119 8.19 -11.92 -10.85
CA VAL A 119 7.95 -10.47 -10.69
C VAL A 119 7.87 -10.12 -9.20
N GLU A 120 8.86 -10.61 -8.45
CA GLU A 120 9.36 -9.89 -7.28
C GLU A 120 10.48 -8.98 -7.79
N ASP A 121 10.44 -7.71 -7.40
CA ASP A 121 11.34 -6.63 -7.83
C ASP A 121 12.81 -6.87 -7.39
N GLU A 122 13.48 -7.89 -7.91
CA GLU A 122 14.89 -8.21 -7.59
C GLU A 122 15.71 -8.53 -8.84
N ASP A 123 15.69 -7.67 -9.87
CA ASP A 123 16.80 -7.58 -10.85
C ASP A 123 16.69 -6.33 -11.76
N LEU A 124 16.70 -5.14 -11.16
CA LEU A 124 17.04 -3.90 -11.88
C LEU A 124 18.33 -3.26 -11.33
N LEU A 125 19.25 -4.10 -10.86
CA LEU A 125 20.62 -3.76 -10.52
C LEU A 125 21.60 -4.76 -11.16
N MET A 126 21.71 -4.72 -12.50
CA MET A 126 22.97 -5.03 -13.18
C MET A 126 23.02 -4.32 -14.55
N THR A 127 23.59 -3.11 -14.55
CA THR A 127 24.82 -2.72 -15.30
C THR A 127 25.06 -1.23 -15.12
#